data_AF-A0A963QF39-F1
#
_entry.id   AF-A0A963QF39-F1
#
_cell.length_a   1.000
_cell.length_b   1.000
_cell.length_c   1.000
_cell.angle_alpha   90.00
_cell.angle_beta   90.00
_cell.angle_gamma   90.00
#
_symmetry.space_group_name_H-M   'P 1'
#
loop_
_entity.id
_entity.type
_entity.pdbx_description
1 polymer ?
#
loop_
_entity_poly.entity_id
_entity_poly.type
_entity_poly.pdbx_seq_one_letter_code
_entity_poly.pdbx_strand_id
1 'polypeptide(L)'
;MWEDLGLRPGIDLGFFTLRFYSLAYMGGILLAYWHLSRMVKAPGAPLAQRHVDDLFFYCTLGIIIGGRLGYATFYQPSLWADPAALASLWHGGMSFHGGLLGVALAMGWVAWRGQLNLVR
;
A
#
# COMPACT_ATOMS: atom_id res chain seq x y z
N MET A 1 3.44 -22.80 14.96
CA MET A 1 4.64 -22.02 14.60
C MET A 1 4.84 -20.77 15.47
N TRP A 2 3.82 -19.93 15.69
CA TRP A 2 3.92 -18.76 16.60
C TRP A 2 3.53 -19.10 18.05
N GLU A 3 2.46 -19.88 18.21
CA GLU A 3 1.99 -20.36 19.51
C GLU A 3 3.01 -21.31 20.17
N ASP A 4 3.71 -22.12 19.36
CA ASP A 4 4.80 -22.99 19.83
C ASP A 4 5.99 -22.20 20.42
N LEU A 5 6.11 -20.92 20.06
CA LEU A 5 7.12 -20.00 20.58
C LEU A 5 6.60 -19.11 21.72
N GLY A 6 5.35 -19.31 22.17
CA GLY A 6 4.69 -18.48 23.18
C GLY A 6 4.37 -17.06 22.71
N LEU A 7 4.44 -16.79 21.41
CA LEU A 7 4.23 -15.46 20.83
C LEU A 7 2.79 -15.29 20.34
N ARG A 8 2.20 -14.14 20.66
CA ARG A 8 0.88 -13.76 20.15
C ARG A 8 1.05 -12.98 18.83
N PRO A 9 0.26 -13.29 17.79
CA PRO A 9 0.37 -12.60 16.49
C PRO A 9 -0.20 -11.16 16.50
N GLY A 10 -0.88 -10.78 17.58
CA GLY A 10 -1.53 -9.48 17.71
C GLY A 10 -2.23 -9.31 19.06
N ILE A 11 -2.93 -8.19 19.17
CA ILE A 11 -3.81 -7.86 20.28
C ILE A 11 -5.22 -8.27 19.90
N ASP A 12 -5.83 -9.17 20.67
CA ASP A 12 -7.21 -9.57 20.47
C ASP A 12 -8.16 -8.61 21.20
N LEU A 13 -9.08 -8.01 20.45
CA LEU A 13 -10.11 -7.10 20.95
C LEU A 13 -11.47 -7.81 21.10
N GLY A 14 -11.52 -9.13 20.91
CA GLY A 14 -12.72 -9.96 21.02
C GLY A 14 -13.53 -10.07 19.73
N PHE A 15 -13.72 -8.95 19.02
CA PHE A 15 -14.42 -8.92 17.71
C PHE A 15 -13.46 -8.78 16.51
N PHE A 16 -12.20 -8.44 16.77
CA PHE A 16 -11.17 -8.22 15.75
C PHE A 16 -9.78 -8.42 16.37
N THR A 17 -8.91 -9.13 15.67
CA THR A 17 -7.51 -9.27 16.08
C THR A 17 -6.66 -8.21 15.39
N LEU A 18 -6.17 -7.25 16.17
CA LEU A 18 -5.22 -6.24 15.70
C LEU A 18 -3.82 -6.86 15.60
N ARG A 19 -3.41 -7.21 14.39
CA ARG A 19 -2.15 -7.92 14.15
C ARG A 19 -0.95 -6.97 14.22
N PHE A 20 0.16 -7.44 14.79
CA PHE A 20 1.37 -6.63 14.93
C PHE A 20 1.96 -6.19 13.58
N TYR A 21 1.83 -7.02 12.53
CA TYR A 21 2.29 -6.62 11.20
C TYR A 21 1.49 -5.42 10.66
N SER A 22 0.19 -5.33 10.95
CA SER A 22 -0.65 -4.20 10.53
C SER A 22 -0.20 -2.91 11.22
N LEU A 23 0.14 -2.99 12.51
CA LEU A 23 0.72 -1.88 13.26
C LEU A 23 2.08 -1.46 12.68
N ALA A 24 2.93 -2.42 12.34
CA ALA A 24 4.22 -2.15 11.72
C ALA A 24 4.06 -1.45 10.35
N TYR A 25 3.13 -1.89 9.50
CA TYR A 25 2.83 -1.23 8.23
C TYR A 25 2.34 0.20 8.45
N MET A 26 1.38 0.41 9.35
CA MET A 26 0.85 1.74 9.64
C MET A 26 1.95 2.67 10.18
N GLY A 27 2.77 2.18 11.11
CA GLY A 27 3.92 2.93 11.63
C GLY A 27 4.91 3.29 10.52
N GLY A 28 5.26 2.35 9.65
CA GLY A 28 6.15 2.61 8.51
C GLY A 28 5.61 3.66 7.55
N ILE A 29 4.33 3.59 7.20
CA ILE A 29 3.67 4.57 6.32
C ILE A 29 3.64 5.96 6.96
N LEU A 30 3.28 6.06 8.24
CA LEU A 30 3.25 7.34 8.96
C LEU A 30 4.64 7.97 9.07
N LEU A 31 5.66 7.17 9.38
CA LEU A 31 7.04 7.63 9.44
C LEU A 31 7.54 8.08 8.06
N ALA A 32 7.24 7.33 7.00
CA ALA A 32 7.59 7.70 5.63
C ALA A 32 6.91 9.01 5.22
N TYR A 33 5.61 9.18 5.52
CA TYR A 33 4.88 10.41 5.22
C TYR A 33 5.44 11.61 5.97
N TRP A 34 5.68 11.46 7.28
CA TRP A 34 6.27 12.51 8.11
C TRP A 34 7.66 12.90 7.60
N HIS A 35 8.51 11.92 7.31
CA HIS A 35 9.87 12.15 6.84
C HIS A 35 9.87 12.86 5.48
N LEU A 36 9.08 12.37 4.50
CA LEU A 36 9.00 12.99 3.18
C LEU A 36 8.41 14.40 3.24
N SER A 37 7.35 14.60 4.04
CA SER A 37 6.77 15.94 4.27
C SER A 37 7.77 16.91 4.88
N ARG A 38 8.67 16.43 5.75
CA ARG A 38 9.76 17.24 6.30
C ARG A 38 10.81 17.58 5.24
N MET A 39 11.19 16.63 4.38
CA MET A 39 12.15 16.86 3.29
C MET A 39 11.65 17.87 2.27
N VAL A 40 10.37 17.78 1.91
CA VAL A 40 9.72 18.66 0.91
C VAL A 40 9.58 20.11 1.39
N LYS A 41 9.64 20.36 2.70
CA LYS A 41 9.64 21.71 3.28
C LYS A 41 11.02 22.36 3.31
N ALA A 42 12.08 21.63 2.94
CA ALA A 42 13.42 22.19 2.89
C ALA A 42 13.58 23.18 1.71
N PRO A 43 14.40 24.24 1.85
CA PRO A 43 14.66 25.17 0.75
C PRO A 43 15.24 24.45 -0.47
N GLY A 44 14.71 24.74 -1.66
CA GLY A 44 15.17 24.13 -2.92
C GLY A 44 14.63 22.73 -3.19
N ALA A 45 13.65 22.24 -2.42
CA ALA A 45 13.00 20.97 -2.72
C ALA A 45 12.29 21.00 -4.09
N PRO A 46 12.47 19.98 -4.94
CA PRO A 46 11.82 19.91 -6.26
C PRO A 46 10.33 19.56 -6.19
N LEU A 47 9.85 19.15 -5.02
CA LEU A 47 8.47 18.74 -4.77
C LEU A 47 7.79 19.76 -3.85
N ALA A 48 6.46 19.76 -3.89
CA ALA A 48 5.60 20.48 -2.96
C ALA A 48 4.78 19.47 -2.13
N GLN A 49 4.27 19.90 -0.98
CA GLN A 49 3.51 19.01 -0.07
C GLN A 49 2.36 18.29 -0.79
N ARG A 50 1.66 18.96 -1.71
CA ARG A 50 0.61 18.35 -2.53
C ARG A 50 1.06 17.09 -3.28
N HIS A 51 2.31 17.05 -3.75
CA HIS A 51 2.83 15.90 -4.48
C HIS A 51 3.08 14.71 -3.53
N VAL A 52 3.41 14.99 -2.26
CA VAL A 52 3.53 13.97 -1.21
C VAL A 52 2.15 13.39 -0.91
N ASP A 53 1.15 14.26 -0.73
CA ASP A 53 -0.22 13.85 -0.42
C ASP A 53 -0.80 13.00 -1.58
N ASP A 54 -0.63 13.46 -2.82
CA ASP A 54 -1.02 12.72 -4.03
C ASP A 54 -0.28 11.37 -4.11
N LEU A 55 1.04 11.36 -3.87
CA LEU A 55 1.84 10.14 -3.94
C LEU A 55 1.34 9.08 -2.96
N PHE A 56 1.11 9.43 -1.71
CA PHE A 56 0.60 8.48 -0.71
C PHE A 56 -0.80 7.99 -1.08
N PHE A 57 -1.68 8.88 -1.54
CA PHE A 57 -3.02 8.51 -1.98
C PHE A 57 -3.00 7.51 -3.15
N TYR A 58 -2.29 7.84 -4.24
CA TYR A 58 -2.22 6.98 -5.43
C TYR A 58 -1.45 5.69 -5.15
N CYS A 59 -0.39 5.71 -4.34
CA CYS A 59 0.32 4.49 -3.95
C CYS A 59 -0.57 3.56 -3.12
N THR A 60 -1.35 4.09 -2.16
CA THR A 60 -2.32 3.26 -1.41
C THR A 60 -3.35 2.65 -2.35
N LEU A 61 -3.90 3.43 -3.29
CA LEU A 61 -4.82 2.91 -4.29
C LEU A 61 -4.17 1.84 -5.18
N GLY A 62 -2.92 2.07 -5.61
CA GLY A 62 -2.13 1.13 -6.40
C GLY A 62 -1.87 -0.19 -5.68
N ILE A 63 -1.58 -0.16 -4.37
CA ILE A 63 -1.40 -1.37 -3.55
C ILE A 63 -2.72 -2.16 -3.50
N ILE A 64 -3.84 -1.48 -3.23
CA ILE A 64 -5.14 -2.13 -3.08
C ILE A 64 -5.59 -2.76 -4.40
N ILE A 65 -5.64 -1.96 -5.47
CA ILE A 65 -6.12 -2.40 -6.78
C ILE A 65 -5.11 -3.37 -7.40
N GLY A 66 -3.85 -2.97 -7.49
CA GLY A 66 -2.79 -3.81 -8.08
C GLY A 66 -2.64 -5.12 -7.34
N GLY A 67 -2.66 -5.10 -6.01
CA GLY A 67 -2.58 -6.30 -5.19
C GLY A 67 -3.75 -7.25 -5.43
N ARG A 68 -4.97 -6.72 -5.55
CA ARG A 68 -6.16 -7.55 -5.78
C ARG A 68 -6.22 -8.11 -7.20
N LEU A 69 -5.98 -7.28 -8.20
CA LEU A 69 -5.95 -7.72 -9.60
C LEU A 69 -4.79 -8.70 -9.85
N GLY A 70 -3.62 -8.43 -9.29
CA GLY A 70 -2.50 -9.37 -9.35
C GLY A 70 -2.80 -10.69 -8.65
N TYR A 71 -3.58 -10.67 -7.57
CA TYR A 71 -4.01 -11.91 -6.91
C TYR A 71 -4.94 -12.72 -7.82
N ALA A 72 -5.95 -12.07 -8.40
CA ALA A 72 -6.86 -12.71 -9.34
C ALA A 72 -6.12 -13.27 -10.56
N THR A 73 -5.18 -12.53 -11.17
CA THR A 73 -4.46 -13.00 -12.36
C THR A 73 -3.51 -14.16 -12.08
N PHE A 74 -2.71 -14.09 -11.01
CA PHE A 74 -1.63 -15.05 -10.80
C PHE A 74 -1.99 -16.23 -9.90
N TYR A 75 -2.94 -16.05 -8.98
CA TYR A 75 -3.24 -17.06 -7.95
C TYR A 75 -4.65 -17.63 -8.06
N GLN A 76 -5.66 -16.81 -8.40
CA GLN A 76 -7.04 -17.28 -8.48
C GLN A 76 -7.82 -16.63 -9.64
N PRO A 77 -7.62 -17.11 -10.89
CA PRO A 77 -8.25 -16.53 -12.09
C PRO A 77 -9.78 -16.60 -12.11
N SER A 78 -10.39 -17.51 -11.34
CA SER A 78 -11.85 -17.59 -11.24
C SER A 78 -12.50 -16.34 -10.63
N LEU A 79 -11.75 -15.53 -9.88
CA LEU A 79 -12.24 -14.25 -9.33
C LEU A 79 -12.67 -13.25 -10.42
N TRP A 80 -12.16 -13.39 -11.65
CA TRP A 80 -12.57 -12.52 -12.76
C TRP A 80 -14.02 -12.73 -13.20
N ALA A 81 -14.62 -13.89 -12.89
CA ALA A 81 -16.00 -14.20 -13.22
C ALA A 81 -17.01 -13.58 -12.22
N ASP A 82 -16.54 -13.11 -11.05
CA ASP A 82 -17.38 -12.52 -10.02
C ASP A 82 -16.80 -11.16 -9.56
N PRO A 83 -17.32 -10.04 -10.11
CA PRO A 83 -16.87 -8.70 -9.76
C PRO A 83 -17.05 -8.36 -8.27
N ALA A 84 -18.08 -8.90 -7.61
CA ALA A 84 -18.34 -8.64 -6.19
C ALA A 84 -17.29 -9.34 -5.33
N ALA A 85 -16.96 -10.60 -5.65
CA ALA A 85 -15.87 -11.30 -4.99
C ALA A 85 -14.51 -10.65 -5.29
N LEU A 86 -14.29 -10.14 -6.50
CA LEU A 86 -13.07 -9.43 -6.86
C LEU A 86 -12.88 -8.16 -6.01
N ALA A 87 -13.95 -7.40 -5.74
CA ALA A 87 -13.90 -6.21 -4.88
C ALA A 87 -13.81 -6.51 -3.36
N SER A 88 -14.09 -7.75 -2.95
CA SER A 88 -14.13 -8.13 -1.54
C SER A 88 -12.74 -8.38 -0.95
N LEU A 89 -12.12 -7.34 -0.39
CA LEU A 89 -10.75 -7.37 0.15
C LEU A 89 -10.64 -8.05 1.52
N TRP A 90 -11.73 -8.12 2.28
CA TRP A 90 -11.76 -8.65 3.66
C TRP A 90 -11.68 -10.18 3.74
N HIS A 91 -11.93 -10.90 2.64
CA HIS A 91 -11.73 -12.35 2.57
C HIS A 91 -10.24 -12.74 2.40
N GLY A 92 -9.34 -11.75 2.38
CA GLY A 92 -7.93 -11.96 2.10
C GLY A 92 -7.66 -12.17 0.60
N GLY A 93 -6.42 -12.52 0.27
CA GLY A 93 -5.98 -12.70 -1.11
C GLY A 93 -5.49 -11.39 -1.74
N MET A 94 -4.21 -11.09 -1.51
CA MET A 94 -3.51 -9.94 -2.09
C MET A 94 -2.17 -10.42 -2.65
N SER A 95 -1.80 -9.93 -3.84
CA SER A 95 -0.53 -10.20 -4.49
C SER A 95 0.48 -9.10 -4.16
N PHE A 96 1.65 -9.49 -3.65
CA PHE A 96 2.75 -8.56 -3.46
C PHE A 96 3.22 -7.96 -4.80
N HIS A 97 3.40 -8.79 -5.84
CA HIS A 97 3.85 -8.33 -7.16
C HIS A 97 2.84 -7.39 -7.81
N GLY A 98 1.56 -7.68 -7.67
CA GLY A 98 0.50 -6.80 -8.13
C GLY A 98 0.53 -5.45 -7.42
N GLY A 99 0.70 -5.46 -6.09
CA GLY A 99 0.83 -4.23 -5.30
C GLY A 99 2.07 -3.41 -5.67
N LEU A 100 3.21 -4.07 -5.85
CA LEU A 100 4.47 -3.44 -6.28
C LEU A 100 4.32 -2.75 -7.64
N LEU A 101 3.73 -3.45 -8.61
CA LEU A 101 3.46 -2.88 -9.93
C LEU A 101 2.51 -1.69 -9.83
N GLY A 102 1.45 -1.80 -9.01
CA GLY A 102 0.51 -0.72 -8.75
C GLY A 102 1.18 0.53 -8.17
N VAL A 103 2.11 0.36 -7.21
CA VAL A 103 2.90 1.47 -6.66
C VAL A 103 3.82 2.10 -7.71
N ALA A 104 4.52 1.29 -8.50
CA ALA A 104 5.40 1.81 -9.56
C ALA A 104 4.62 2.65 -10.59
N LEU A 105 3.43 2.19 -10.98
CA LEU A 105 2.53 2.93 -11.86
C LEU A 105 2.02 4.22 -11.21
N ALA A 106 1.66 4.18 -9.92
CA ALA A 106 1.24 5.37 -9.17
C ALA A 106 2.35 6.43 -9.09
N MET A 107 3.59 6.01 -8.81
CA MET A 107 4.76 6.90 -8.84
C MET A 107 4.95 7.53 -10.21
N GLY A 108 4.91 6.73 -11.28
CA GLY A 108 5.00 7.22 -12.66
C GLY A 108 3.89 8.21 -13.01
N TRP A 109 2.66 7.92 -12.58
CA TRP A 109 1.50 8.78 -12.79
C TRP A 109 1.66 10.15 -12.11
N VAL A 110 2.05 10.16 -10.83
CA VAL A 110 2.25 11.39 -10.07
C VAL A 110 3.39 12.21 -10.67
N ALA A 111 4.49 11.56 -11.05
CA ALA A 111 5.62 12.25 -11.68
C ALA A 111 5.21 12.89 -13.02
N TRP A 112 4.50 12.13 -13.88
CA TRP A 112 4.02 12.63 -15.17
C TRP A 112 3.04 13.80 -15.00
N ARG A 113 2.06 13.67 -14.10
CA ARG A 113 1.09 14.74 -13.77
C ARG A 113 1.76 15.99 -13.20
N GLY A 114 2.79 15.80 -12.38
CA GLY A 114 3.55 16.89 -11.77
C GLY A 114 4.61 17.52 -12.68
N GLN A 115 4.84 16.97 -13.89
CA GLN A 115 5.98 17.31 -14.74
C GLN A 115 7.32 17.19 -14.00
N LEU A 116 7.41 16.17 -13.14
CA LEU A 116 8.56 15.85 -12.31
C LEU A 116 9.37 14.75 -12.97
N ASN A 117 10.68 14.82 -12.85
CA ASN A 117 11.53 13.69 -13.23
C ASN A 117 11.45 12.62 -12.13
N LEU A 118 11.23 11.37 -12.51
CA LEU A 118 11.19 10.23 -11.59
C LEU A 118 12.52 9.99 -10.85
N VAL A 119 13.63 10.41 -11.46
CA VAL A 119 14.99 10.04 -11.02
C VAL A 119 15.85 11.27 -10.68
N ARG A 120 15.44 12.49 -11.08
CA ARG A 120 16.30 13.68 -10.95
C ARG A 120 15.57 15.00 -10.72
#